data_AF-A0A812WPS0-F1
#
_entry.id   AF-A0A812WPS0-F1
#
_cell.length_a   1.000
_cell.length_b   1.000
_cell.length_c   1.000
_cell.angle_alpha   90.00
_cell.angle_beta   90.00
_cell.angle_gamma   90.00
#
_symmetry.space_group_name_H-M   'P 1'
#
loop_
_entity.id
_entity.type
_entity.pdbx_description
1 polymer ?
#
loop_
_entity_poly.entity_id
_entity_poly.type
_entity_poly.pdbx_seq_one_letter_code
_entity_poly.pdbx_strand_id
1 'polypeptide(L)'
;VKELPDLMGKLDEMGLTHEYIAYRERYMAWRTGDAHGADGELRADMHQKAAGFGFWYPSLEVWQWRRTLSYWIAVTFFEGSIFFTLSSFLWCYAEELGTMKPALTKWGYVGGKINFIVCTYLMCIETINLTADHEQQRRTTIDKLTGSAVAGGASSSEDESTTHDIDEDLSESDGPGWECLGEGEGQRRKTALHADRFYLNPFRAQKALRNLKRLGCGPWPYWASLIYLLGVVAFTVGLVAEFCTFLPHDVMEWTLLTLSRFFRAL
;
A
#
# COMPACT_ATOMS: atom_id res chain seq x y z
N VAL A 1 -32.28 -19.58 26.70
CA VAL A 1 -32.85 -18.53 25.81
C VAL A 1 -34.27 -18.31 26.28
N LYS A 2 -34.64 -17.10 26.73
CA LYS A 2 -36.03 -16.81 27.11
C LYS A 2 -36.83 -16.61 25.83
N GLU A 3 -37.94 -17.33 25.70
CA GLU A 3 -38.87 -17.16 24.58
C GLU A 3 -39.50 -15.76 24.68
N LEU A 4 -39.50 -15.05 23.55
CA LEU A 4 -40.14 -13.74 23.47
C LEU A 4 -41.66 -13.93 23.43
N PRO A 5 -42.44 -13.12 24.16
CA PRO A 5 -43.89 -13.23 24.19
C PRO A 5 -44.48 -12.94 22.80
N ASP A 6 -45.54 -13.68 22.43
CA ASP A 6 -46.28 -13.46 21.19
C ASP A 6 -47.10 -12.16 21.29
N LEU A 7 -46.87 -11.25 20.36
CA LEU A 7 -47.51 -9.94 20.29
C LEU A 7 -48.60 -9.85 19.21
N MET A 8 -48.86 -10.94 18.47
CA MET A 8 -49.80 -10.93 17.35
C MET A 8 -51.22 -10.52 17.75
N GLY A 9 -51.72 -11.01 18.89
CA GLY A 9 -53.05 -10.62 19.38
C GLY A 9 -53.19 -9.12 19.63
N LYS A 10 -52.13 -8.48 20.13
CA LYS A 10 -52.13 -7.03 20.40
C LYS A 10 -52.06 -6.21 19.11
N LEU A 11 -51.36 -6.70 18.08
CA LEU A 11 -51.36 -6.04 16.76
C LEU A 11 -52.75 -6.08 16.11
N ASP A 12 -53.48 -7.17 16.31
CA ASP A 12 -54.82 -7.34 15.76
C ASP A 12 -55.84 -6.43 16.42
N GLU A 13 -55.80 -6.31 17.76
CA GLU A 13 -56.61 -5.35 18.51
C GLU A 13 -56.37 -3.89 18.08
N MET A 14 -55.16 -3.57 17.62
CA MET A 14 -54.81 -2.23 17.12
C MET A 14 -55.11 -2.03 15.63
N GLY A 15 -55.56 -3.07 14.91
CA GLY A 15 -55.82 -3.01 13.47
C GLY A 15 -54.57 -2.84 12.60
N LEU A 16 -53.38 -3.10 13.14
CA LEU A 16 -52.08 -2.90 12.46
C LEU A 16 -51.58 -4.16 11.73
N THR A 17 -52.32 -5.25 11.78
CA THR A 17 -51.94 -6.55 11.20
C THR A 17 -51.55 -6.43 9.71
N HIS A 18 -52.33 -5.68 8.93
CA HIS A 18 -52.08 -5.51 7.50
C HIS A 18 -50.82 -4.68 7.21
N GLU A 19 -50.60 -3.59 7.95
CA GLU A 19 -49.39 -2.77 7.81
C GLU A 19 -48.14 -3.53 8.20
N TYR A 20 -48.23 -4.35 9.27
CA TYR A 20 -47.13 -5.18 9.72
C TYR A 20 -46.77 -6.27 8.70
N ILE A 21 -47.76 -6.96 8.13
CA ILE A 21 -47.52 -7.97 7.09
C ILE A 21 -46.86 -7.32 5.87
N ALA A 22 -47.39 -6.18 5.40
CA ALA A 22 -46.81 -5.45 4.28
C ALA A 22 -45.38 -4.97 4.57
N TYR A 23 -45.10 -4.49 5.79
CA TYR A 23 -43.74 -4.14 6.21
C TYR A 23 -42.81 -5.36 6.23
N ARG A 24 -43.26 -6.47 6.80
CA ARG A 24 -42.50 -7.73 6.87
C ARG A 24 -42.17 -8.25 5.48
N GLU A 25 -43.12 -8.26 4.56
CA GLU A 25 -42.90 -8.68 3.17
C GLU A 25 -41.88 -7.79 2.47
N ARG A 26 -42.02 -6.45 2.58
CA ARG A 26 -41.02 -5.50 2.06
C ARG A 26 -39.63 -5.72 2.67
N TYR A 27 -39.56 -5.98 3.97
CA TYR A 27 -38.30 -6.27 4.66
C TYR A 27 -37.66 -7.59 4.21
N MET A 28 -38.47 -8.64 3.99
CA MET A 28 -37.98 -9.93 3.49
C MET A 28 -37.55 -9.83 2.01
N ALA A 29 -38.26 -9.06 1.19
CA ALA A 29 -37.87 -8.74 -0.18
C ALA A 29 -36.53 -7.96 -0.23
N TRP A 30 -36.35 -7.00 0.68
CA TRP A 30 -35.08 -6.29 0.85
C TRP A 30 -33.94 -7.23 1.23
N ARG A 31 -34.17 -8.18 2.15
CA ARG A 31 -33.16 -9.16 2.57
C ARG A 31 -32.78 -10.17 1.49
N THR A 32 -33.71 -10.50 0.61
CA THR A 32 -33.47 -11.43 -0.50
C THR A 32 -32.79 -10.74 -1.70
N GLY A 33 -32.60 -9.41 -1.62
CA GLY A 33 -31.92 -8.63 -2.65
C GLY A 33 -32.80 -8.34 -3.87
N ASP A 34 -34.12 -8.48 -3.74
CA ASP A 34 -35.07 -8.31 -4.85
C ASP A 34 -35.89 -7.02 -4.73
N ALA A 35 -35.46 -6.10 -3.87
CA ALA A 35 -36.15 -4.82 -3.66
C ALA A 35 -36.04 -3.92 -4.90
N HIS A 36 -37.01 -4.07 -5.78
CA HIS A 36 -37.42 -3.05 -6.73
C HIS A 36 -38.05 -1.92 -5.92
N GLY A 37 -37.20 -1.01 -5.42
CA GLY A 37 -37.66 0.21 -4.75
C GLY A 37 -38.57 1.02 -5.67
N ALA A 38 -39.34 1.95 -5.09
CA ALA A 38 -40.18 2.87 -5.86
C ALA A 38 -39.34 3.56 -6.96
N ASP A 39 -39.91 3.82 -8.13
CA ASP A 39 -39.21 4.43 -9.28
C ASP A 39 -38.42 5.67 -8.82
N GLY A 40 -37.08 5.54 -8.74
CA GLY A 40 -36.17 6.57 -8.21
C GLY A 40 -35.35 6.17 -6.98
N GLU A 41 -35.69 5.11 -6.26
CA GLU A 41 -34.85 4.58 -5.18
C GLU A 41 -33.67 3.79 -5.77
N LEU A 42 -32.45 4.15 -5.34
CA LEU A 42 -31.20 3.49 -5.72
C LEU A 42 -31.31 1.97 -5.50
N ARG A 43 -31.38 1.21 -6.60
CA ARG A 43 -31.42 -0.27 -6.59
C ARG A 43 -30.35 -0.82 -5.64
N ALA A 44 -30.79 -1.56 -4.62
CA ALA A 44 -29.91 -2.16 -3.62
C ALA A 44 -28.82 -3.04 -4.26
N ASP A 45 -29.10 -3.61 -5.44
CA ASP A 45 -28.21 -4.46 -6.24
C ASP A 45 -26.94 -3.71 -6.68
N MET A 46 -27.02 -2.39 -6.87
CA MET A 46 -25.85 -1.56 -7.18
C MET A 46 -25.00 -1.30 -5.93
N HIS A 47 -25.61 -1.16 -4.75
CA HIS A 47 -24.87 -0.97 -3.51
C HIS A 47 -24.37 -2.28 -2.89
N GLN A 48 -25.02 -3.42 -3.07
CA GLN A 48 -24.51 -4.68 -2.51
C GLN A 48 -23.26 -5.19 -3.24
N LYS A 49 -23.10 -4.84 -4.53
CA LYS A 49 -21.85 -5.07 -5.28
C LYS A 49 -20.81 -3.96 -5.10
N ALA A 50 -21.20 -2.71 -4.83
CA ALA A 50 -20.27 -1.58 -4.69
C ALA A 50 -19.91 -1.21 -3.24
N ALA A 51 -20.69 -1.62 -2.24
CA ALA A 51 -20.59 -1.21 -0.84
C ALA A 51 -20.57 -2.39 0.15
N GLY A 52 -20.26 -3.60 -0.32
CA GLY A 52 -19.84 -4.69 0.57
C GLY A 52 -18.53 -4.32 1.28
N PHE A 53 -18.19 -5.07 2.32
CA PHE A 53 -16.91 -5.01 3.05
C PHE A 53 -15.65 -4.92 2.14
N GLY A 54 -15.75 -5.24 0.85
CA GLY A 54 -14.71 -5.04 -0.17
C GLY A 54 -14.49 -3.60 -0.67
N PHE A 55 -15.27 -2.59 -0.26
CA PHE A 55 -15.03 -1.20 -0.68
C PHE A 55 -13.78 -0.59 0.00
N TRP A 56 -13.57 -0.90 1.28
CA TRP A 56 -12.42 -0.40 2.06
C TRP A 56 -11.26 -1.39 2.13
N TYR A 57 -11.51 -2.67 1.89
CA TYR A 57 -10.51 -3.71 2.03
C TYR A 57 -9.94 -4.09 0.66
N PRO A 58 -8.60 -4.22 0.53
CA PRO A 58 -7.98 -4.74 -0.68
C PRO A 58 -8.50 -6.14 -1.00
N SER A 59 -8.37 -6.57 -2.26
CA SER A 59 -8.71 -7.94 -2.65
C SER A 59 -7.98 -8.94 -1.74
N LEU A 60 -8.59 -10.12 -1.53
CA LEU A 60 -8.02 -11.16 -0.65
C LEU A 60 -6.57 -11.49 -1.04
N GLU A 61 -6.28 -11.53 -2.34
CA GLU A 61 -4.95 -11.80 -2.88
C GLU A 61 -3.94 -10.70 -2.52
N VAL A 62 -4.28 -9.42 -2.75
CA VAL A 62 -3.42 -8.28 -2.38
C VAL A 62 -3.21 -8.24 -0.87
N TRP A 63 -4.27 -8.51 -0.11
CA TRP A 63 -4.22 -8.55 1.34
C TRP A 63 -3.31 -9.68 1.86
N GLN A 64 -3.45 -10.89 1.31
CA GLN A 64 -2.58 -12.03 1.63
C GLN A 64 -1.13 -11.73 1.26
N TRP A 65 -0.88 -11.22 0.04
CA TRP A 65 0.45 -10.86 -0.42
C TRP A 65 1.13 -9.85 0.51
N ARG A 66 0.43 -8.78 0.91
CA ARG A 66 0.95 -7.78 1.86
C ARG A 66 1.31 -8.43 3.19
N ARG A 67 0.42 -9.22 3.80
CA ARG A 67 0.74 -9.89 5.09
C ARG A 67 1.90 -10.86 4.95
N THR A 68 1.98 -11.63 3.86
CA THR A 68 3.11 -12.54 3.61
C THR A 68 4.41 -11.76 3.54
N LEU A 69 4.43 -10.65 2.83
CA LEU A 69 5.64 -9.86 2.67
C LEU A 69 6.04 -9.14 3.96
N SER A 70 5.10 -8.52 4.69
CA SER A 70 5.38 -7.92 6.00
C SER A 70 5.87 -8.97 7.01
N TYR A 71 5.36 -10.21 6.94
CA TYR A 71 5.85 -11.33 7.75
C TYR A 71 7.32 -11.64 7.45
N TRP A 72 7.70 -11.76 6.18
CA TRP A 72 9.09 -12.02 5.80
C TRP A 72 10.04 -10.87 6.13
N ILE A 73 9.59 -9.61 6.03
CA ILE A 73 10.34 -8.46 6.53
C ILE A 73 10.63 -8.61 8.02
N ALA A 74 9.60 -8.91 8.83
CA ALA A 74 9.78 -9.08 10.28
C ALA A 74 10.73 -10.25 10.61
N VAL A 75 10.59 -11.38 9.93
CA VAL A 75 11.44 -12.57 10.13
C VAL A 75 12.90 -12.27 9.77
N THR A 76 13.16 -11.73 8.58
CA THR A 76 14.54 -11.43 8.13
C THR A 76 15.19 -10.34 8.98
N PHE A 77 14.43 -9.33 9.40
CA PHE A 77 14.90 -8.32 10.34
C PHE A 77 15.27 -8.92 11.69
N PHE A 78 14.40 -9.76 12.25
CA PHE A 78 14.62 -10.41 13.55
C PHE A 78 15.82 -11.35 13.50
N GLU A 79 15.91 -12.19 12.47
CA GLU A 79 17.04 -13.09 12.26
C GLU A 79 18.35 -12.32 12.08
N GLY A 80 18.34 -11.26 11.27
CA GLY A 80 19.47 -10.34 11.12
C GLY A 80 19.92 -9.72 12.45
N SER A 81 18.96 -9.31 13.28
CA SER A 81 19.22 -8.74 14.61
C SER A 81 19.84 -9.75 15.58
N ILE A 82 19.38 -11.01 15.58
CA ILE A 82 19.95 -12.08 16.41
C ILE A 82 21.40 -12.32 16.02
N PHE A 83 21.68 -12.50 14.72
CA PHE A 83 23.03 -12.72 14.23
C PHE A 83 23.95 -11.55 14.60
N PHE A 84 23.49 -10.32 14.43
CA PHE A 84 24.23 -9.12 14.79
C PHE A 84 24.52 -9.06 16.30
N THR A 85 23.51 -9.28 17.15
CA THR A 85 23.67 -9.22 18.61
C THR A 85 24.57 -10.34 19.12
N LEU A 86 24.37 -11.58 18.67
CA LEU A 86 25.20 -12.71 19.09
C LEU A 86 26.65 -12.55 18.63
N SER A 87 26.87 -12.13 17.39
CA SER A 87 28.22 -11.90 16.87
C SER A 87 28.93 -10.78 17.64
N SER A 88 28.21 -9.70 17.95
CA SER A 88 28.73 -8.58 18.75
C SER A 88 29.04 -8.99 20.19
N PHE A 89 28.19 -9.81 20.80
CA PHE A 89 28.43 -10.34 22.14
C PHE A 89 29.63 -11.29 22.18
N LEU A 90 29.72 -12.23 21.23
CA LEU A 90 30.84 -13.17 21.13
C LEU A 90 32.16 -12.46 20.79
N TRP A 91 32.10 -11.28 20.17
CA TRP A 91 33.29 -10.45 19.97
C TRP A 91 33.90 -9.97 21.29
N CYS A 92 33.10 -9.76 22.35
CA CYS A 92 33.61 -9.42 23.67
C CYS A 92 34.38 -10.57 24.34
N TYR A 93 34.16 -11.81 23.91
CA TYR A 93 34.82 -13.03 24.40
C TYR A 93 35.76 -13.63 23.34
N ALA A 94 36.38 -12.76 22.54
CA ALA A 94 37.17 -13.18 21.39
C ALA A 94 38.39 -14.01 21.77
N GLU A 95 38.92 -13.87 22.99
CA GLU A 95 40.08 -14.61 23.47
C GLU A 95 39.70 -16.04 23.89
N GLU A 96 38.54 -16.21 24.51
CA GLU A 96 38.04 -17.50 24.98
C GLU A 96 37.55 -18.41 23.84
N LEU A 97 37.11 -17.82 22.71
CA LEU A 97 36.60 -18.57 21.56
C LEU A 97 37.66 -19.33 20.75
N GLY A 98 38.94 -19.01 20.92
CA GLY A 98 40.05 -19.67 20.22
C GLY A 98 39.88 -19.72 18.70
N THR A 99 39.97 -20.91 18.11
CA THR A 99 39.88 -21.14 16.65
C THR A 99 38.48 -20.91 16.07
N MET A 100 37.44 -20.90 16.90
CA MET A 100 36.06 -20.70 16.47
C MET A 100 35.69 -19.21 16.31
N LYS A 101 36.57 -18.29 16.73
CA LYS A 101 36.38 -16.85 16.64
C LYS A 101 35.89 -16.39 15.24
N PRO A 102 36.60 -16.64 14.13
CA PRO A 102 36.16 -16.15 12.82
C PRO A 102 34.83 -16.76 12.36
N ALA A 103 34.55 -18.01 12.74
CA ALA A 103 33.29 -18.68 12.41
C ALA A 103 32.10 -18.01 13.12
N LEU A 104 32.24 -17.68 14.40
CA LEU A 104 31.13 -17.17 15.19
C LEU A 104 30.95 -15.65 15.10
N THR A 105 32.03 -14.90 14.92
CA THR A 105 31.95 -13.44 14.83
C THR A 105 31.82 -12.98 13.39
N LYS A 106 32.78 -13.29 12.53
CA LYS A 106 32.81 -12.78 11.15
C LYS A 106 31.65 -13.32 10.31
N TRP A 107 31.42 -14.64 10.35
CA TRP A 107 30.33 -15.22 9.54
C TRP A 107 28.94 -14.95 10.11
N GLY A 108 28.79 -14.93 11.44
CA GLY A 108 27.55 -14.48 12.06
C GLY A 108 27.23 -13.04 11.65
N TYR A 109 28.23 -12.15 11.67
CA TYR A 109 28.07 -10.78 11.22
C TYR A 109 27.67 -10.69 9.74
N VAL A 110 28.36 -11.41 8.85
CA VAL A 110 28.02 -11.50 7.42
C VAL A 110 26.58 -12.01 7.21
N GLY A 111 26.18 -13.06 7.92
CA GLY A 111 24.81 -13.59 7.86
C GLY A 111 23.78 -12.55 8.29
N GLY A 112 24.04 -11.83 9.38
CA GLY A 112 23.22 -10.71 9.82
C GLY A 112 23.08 -9.62 8.74
N LYS A 113 24.18 -9.28 8.05
CA LYS A 113 24.17 -8.28 6.98
C LYS A 113 23.31 -8.71 5.79
N ILE A 114 23.45 -9.95 5.34
CA ILE A 114 22.67 -10.49 4.23
C ILE A 114 21.18 -10.42 4.57
N ASN A 115 20.80 -10.82 5.79
CA ASN A 115 19.42 -10.75 6.26
C ASN A 115 18.87 -9.31 6.27
N PHE A 116 19.66 -8.32 6.71
CA PHE A 116 19.25 -6.91 6.63
C PHE A 116 19.11 -6.41 5.19
N ILE A 117 19.97 -6.83 4.26
CA ILE A 117 19.86 -6.47 2.83
C ILE A 117 18.58 -7.07 2.24
N VAL A 118 18.28 -8.34 2.51
CA VAL A 118 17.04 -8.99 2.06
C VAL A 118 15.82 -8.29 2.64
N CYS A 119 15.84 -7.96 3.93
CA CYS A 119 14.80 -7.16 4.58
C CYS A 119 14.59 -5.80 3.88
N THR A 120 15.68 -5.08 3.57
CA THR A 120 15.62 -3.81 2.82
C THR A 120 14.93 -4.01 1.48
N TYR A 121 15.36 -5.04 0.75
CA TYR A 121 14.89 -5.33 -0.59
C TYR A 121 13.39 -5.63 -0.59
N LEU A 122 12.92 -6.43 0.37
CA LEU A 122 11.50 -6.72 0.56
C LEU A 122 10.71 -5.45 0.91
N MET A 123 11.23 -4.59 1.78
CA MET A 123 10.58 -3.31 2.13
C MET A 123 10.45 -2.38 0.90
N CYS A 124 11.46 -2.34 0.03
CA CYS A 124 11.36 -1.62 -1.24
C CYS A 124 10.30 -2.24 -2.17
N ILE A 125 10.22 -3.56 -2.25
CA ILE A 125 9.18 -4.24 -3.04
C ILE A 125 7.78 -3.95 -2.48
N GLU A 126 7.61 -3.96 -1.16
CA GLU A 126 6.34 -3.61 -0.51
C GLU A 126 5.87 -2.23 -0.96
N THR A 127 6.77 -1.25 -0.81
CA THR A 127 6.46 0.17 -1.06
C THR A 127 6.23 0.48 -2.53
N ILE A 128 6.93 -0.18 -3.45
CA ILE A 128 6.72 -0.01 -4.91
C ILE A 128 5.36 -0.57 -5.34
N ASN A 129 4.94 -1.68 -4.74
CA ASN A 129 3.66 -2.35 -5.05
C ASN A 129 2.51 -1.87 -4.15
N LEU A 130 2.69 -0.80 -3.36
CA LEU A 130 1.58 -0.04 -2.80
C LEU A 130 0.88 0.72 -3.93
N THR A 131 -0.08 0.06 -4.58
CA THR A 131 -0.91 0.70 -5.59
C THR A 131 -1.89 1.68 -4.93
N ALA A 132 -1.77 2.96 -5.28
CA ALA A 132 -2.74 4.01 -4.89
C ALA A 132 -4.01 3.98 -5.76
N ASP A 133 -4.10 3.04 -6.71
CA ASP A 133 -5.10 3.05 -7.77
C ASP A 133 -6.53 2.91 -7.25
N HIS A 134 -6.73 2.37 -6.05
CA HIS A 134 -8.03 2.37 -5.40
C HIS A 134 -8.57 3.79 -5.13
N GLU A 135 -7.71 4.77 -4.85
CA GLU A 135 -8.17 6.16 -4.65
C GLU A 135 -8.47 6.88 -5.95
N GLN A 136 -7.71 6.60 -7.01
CA GLN A 136 -7.94 7.21 -8.32
C GLN A 136 -9.19 6.63 -8.98
N GLN A 137 -9.41 5.32 -8.81
CA GLN A 137 -10.64 4.66 -9.21
C GLN A 137 -11.84 5.14 -8.37
N ARG A 138 -11.63 5.47 -7.09
CA ARG A 138 -12.63 6.10 -6.23
C ARG A 138 -13.03 7.49 -6.73
N ARG A 139 -12.07 8.37 -7.04
CA ARG A 139 -12.34 9.72 -7.55
C ARG A 139 -13.10 9.67 -8.87
N THR A 140 -12.61 8.88 -9.82
CA THR A 140 -13.27 8.73 -11.13
C THR A 140 -14.67 8.10 -11.05
N THR A 141 -14.93 7.23 -10.06
CA THR A 141 -16.28 6.69 -9.84
C THR A 141 -17.20 7.73 -9.21
N ILE A 142 -16.72 8.49 -8.22
CA ILE A 142 -17.47 9.59 -7.61
C ILE A 142 -17.81 10.64 -8.67
N ASP A 143 -16.83 11.07 -9.48
CA ASP A 143 -17.03 12.08 -10.54
C ASP A 143 -18.05 11.63 -11.59
N LYS A 144 -18.08 10.33 -11.91
CA LYS A 144 -19.10 9.77 -12.81
C LYS A 144 -20.49 9.76 -12.18
N LEU A 145 -20.59 9.45 -10.88
CA LEU A 145 -21.86 9.45 -10.16
C LEU A 145 -22.40 10.87 -9.94
N THR A 146 -21.54 11.83 -9.60
CA THR A 146 -21.92 13.24 -9.40
C THR A 146 -22.18 13.95 -10.73
N GLY A 147 -21.35 13.74 -11.75
CA GLY A 147 -21.52 14.36 -13.07
C GLY A 147 -22.78 13.89 -13.80
N SER A 148 -23.18 12.62 -13.62
CA SER A 148 -24.40 12.10 -14.24
C SER A 148 -25.70 12.60 -13.58
N ALA A 149 -25.63 13.11 -12.34
CA ALA A 149 -26.78 13.70 -11.65
C ALA A 149 -27.05 15.15 -12.08
N VAL A 150 -26.04 15.86 -12.60
CA VAL A 150 -26.15 17.28 -12.98
C VAL A 150 -26.59 17.46 -14.44
N ALA A 151 -26.30 16.50 -15.33
CA ALA A 151 -26.63 16.61 -16.75
C ALA A 151 -28.13 16.44 -17.11
N GLY A 152 -29.01 16.19 -16.12
CA GLY A 152 -30.46 16.08 -16.31
C GLY A 152 -31.25 17.37 -16.02
N GLY A 153 -30.59 18.45 -15.61
CA GLY A 153 -31.25 19.70 -15.21
C GLY A 153 -30.82 20.90 -16.04
N ALA A 154 -31.67 21.29 -16.99
CA ALA A 154 -31.78 22.62 -17.61
C ALA A 154 -30.56 23.16 -18.39
N SER A 155 -30.71 23.12 -19.72
CA SER A 155 -30.12 24.11 -20.62
C SER A 155 -30.64 25.51 -20.28
N SER A 156 -29.81 26.33 -19.65
CA SER A 156 -29.91 27.79 -19.74
C SER A 156 -28.53 28.36 -20.00
N SER A 157 -28.40 28.96 -21.17
CA SER A 157 -27.28 29.71 -21.70
C SER A 157 -26.93 30.92 -20.82
N GLU A 158 -25.76 30.93 -20.21
CA GLU A 158 -25.07 32.18 -19.85
C GLU A 158 -23.57 32.03 -20.11
N ASP A 159 -23.07 32.92 -20.97
CA ASP A 159 -21.67 33.15 -21.28
C ASP A 159 -20.96 33.73 -20.06
N GLU A 160 -19.86 33.11 -19.61
CA GLU A 160 -18.87 33.86 -18.84
C GLU A 160 -17.43 33.38 -19.09
N SER A 161 -16.61 34.40 -19.34
CA SER A 161 -15.24 34.39 -19.83
C SER A 161 -14.23 34.30 -18.67
N THR A 162 -12.97 33.95 -19.01
CA THR A 162 -11.71 34.30 -18.29
C THR A 162 -11.38 33.40 -17.08
N THR A 163 -10.20 32.82 -16.85
CA THR A 163 -8.87 32.90 -17.49
C THR A 163 -8.08 31.63 -17.15
N HIS A 164 -7.18 31.30 -18.07
CA HIS A 164 -6.36 30.10 -18.14
C HIS A 164 -4.99 30.40 -17.52
N ASP A 165 -4.58 29.68 -16.47
CA ASP A 165 -3.18 29.63 -16.05
C ASP A 165 -2.58 28.30 -16.49
N ILE A 166 -1.48 28.44 -17.22
CA ILE A 166 -0.75 27.45 -18.00
C ILE A 166 0.37 26.95 -17.09
N ASP A 167 0.36 25.67 -16.74
CA ASP A 167 1.57 24.99 -16.26
C ASP A 167 2.06 24.03 -17.34
N GLU A 168 3.32 24.26 -17.73
CA GLU A 168 4.01 23.76 -18.91
C GLU A 168 4.20 22.24 -18.95
N ASP A 169 4.02 21.76 -20.19
CA ASP A 169 4.43 20.50 -20.78
C ASP A 169 5.81 19.97 -20.38
N LEU A 170 5.84 18.67 -20.05
CA LEU A 170 6.89 17.78 -20.58
C LEU A 170 6.23 16.79 -21.53
N SER A 171 6.34 17.11 -22.80
CA SER A 171 5.83 16.40 -23.96
C SER A 171 6.59 15.10 -24.21
N GLU A 172 5.85 13.99 -24.27
CA GLU A 172 6.31 12.75 -24.91
C GLU A 172 5.41 12.48 -26.13
N SER A 173 5.83 13.11 -27.22
CA SER A 173 5.59 12.88 -28.66
C SER A 173 4.70 11.69 -29.10
N ASP A 174 3.59 12.06 -29.73
CA ASP A 174 3.00 11.60 -31.01
C ASP A 174 3.09 10.13 -31.45
N GLY A 175 1.91 9.52 -31.58
CA GLY A 175 1.59 8.43 -32.51
C GLY A 175 0.24 8.70 -33.20
N PRO A 176 0.07 8.37 -34.50
CA PRO A 176 -1.00 8.90 -35.33
C PRO A 176 -2.35 8.24 -35.06
N GLY A 177 -3.38 9.05 -35.25
CA GLY A 177 -4.78 8.75 -35.00
C GLY A 177 -5.34 7.61 -35.84
N TRP A 178 -6.24 6.87 -35.18
CA TRP A 178 -7.22 5.99 -35.81
C TRP A 178 -8.58 6.34 -35.23
N GLU A 179 -9.24 7.32 -35.84
CA GLU A 179 -10.68 7.44 -35.76
C GLU A 179 -11.29 6.37 -36.66
N CYS A 180 -11.95 5.38 -36.05
CA CYS A 180 -12.98 4.58 -36.71
C CYS A 180 -14.10 4.33 -35.71
N LEU A 181 -15.24 4.97 -36.02
CA LEU A 181 -16.53 4.85 -35.38
C LEU A 181 -17.07 3.41 -35.47
N GLY A 182 -17.61 2.92 -34.35
CA GLY A 182 -18.59 1.83 -34.33
C GLY A 182 -18.12 0.53 -33.69
N GLU A 183 -18.16 0.42 -32.36
CA GLU A 183 -18.31 -0.85 -31.61
C GLU A 183 -18.63 -0.55 -30.13
N GLY A 184 -19.92 -0.42 -29.85
CA GLY A 184 -20.44 -0.29 -28.48
C GLY A 184 -20.31 -1.60 -27.70
N GLU A 185 -20.08 -1.49 -26.40
CA GLU A 185 -20.09 -2.56 -25.38
C GLU A 185 -18.93 -3.57 -25.36
N GLY A 186 -18.29 -3.92 -26.48
CA GLY A 186 -17.16 -4.87 -26.50
C GLY A 186 -15.84 -4.34 -25.89
N GLN A 187 -15.60 -3.02 -25.98
CA GLN A 187 -14.35 -2.39 -25.52
C GLN A 187 -14.35 -2.12 -24.00
N ARG A 188 -15.51 -2.09 -23.34
CA ARG A 188 -15.64 -1.87 -21.88
C ARG A 188 -15.19 -3.07 -21.04
N ARG A 189 -14.99 -4.25 -21.64
CA ARG A 189 -14.46 -5.44 -20.94
C ARG A 189 -12.94 -5.58 -21.02
N LYS A 190 -12.26 -4.90 -21.95
CA LYS A 190 -10.80 -5.01 -22.12
C LYS A 190 -10.00 -4.16 -21.13
N THR A 191 -10.63 -3.20 -20.45
CA THR A 191 -10.00 -2.39 -19.38
C THR A 191 -10.11 -3.01 -17.98
N ALA A 192 -10.85 -4.12 -17.82
CA ALA A 192 -11.04 -4.78 -16.52
C ALA A 192 -9.95 -5.80 -16.15
N LEU A 193 -8.92 -5.94 -16.97
CA LEU A 193 -7.82 -6.89 -16.73
C LEU A 193 -6.46 -6.25 -17.01
N HIS A 194 -6.29 -4.98 -16.64
CA HIS A 194 -4.95 -4.52 -16.28
C HIS A 194 -4.59 -5.24 -14.99
N ALA A 195 -4.11 -6.48 -15.11
CA ALA A 195 -3.40 -7.16 -14.06
C ALA A 195 -2.33 -6.17 -13.60
N ASP A 196 -2.49 -5.65 -12.38
CA ASP A 196 -1.59 -4.68 -11.79
C ASP A 196 -0.17 -5.22 -11.98
N ARG A 197 0.58 -4.52 -12.84
CA ARG A 197 1.86 -5.03 -13.32
C ARG A 197 2.76 -5.11 -12.10
N PHE A 198 3.05 -6.31 -11.62
CA PHE A 198 3.86 -6.50 -10.43
C PHE A 198 5.29 -6.06 -10.74
N TYR A 199 5.85 -5.17 -9.92
CA TYR A 199 7.21 -4.68 -10.13
C TYR A 199 8.15 -5.34 -9.11
N LEU A 200 9.05 -6.19 -9.62
CA LEU A 200 10.11 -6.81 -8.83
C LEU A 200 11.36 -5.93 -8.71
N ASN A 201 11.51 -4.92 -9.56
CA ASN A 201 12.72 -4.10 -9.60
C ASN A 201 12.70 -3.02 -8.48
N PRO A 202 13.59 -3.08 -7.47
CA PRO A 202 13.62 -2.13 -6.36
C PRO A 202 14.13 -0.74 -6.76
N PHE A 203 14.82 -0.62 -7.90
CA PHE A 203 15.42 0.64 -8.35
C PHE A 203 14.41 1.63 -8.93
N ARG A 204 13.11 1.31 -8.90
CA ARG A 204 12.02 2.21 -9.28
C ARG A 204 11.63 3.15 -8.13
N ALA A 205 12.61 3.74 -7.44
CA ALA A 205 12.40 4.62 -6.29
C ALA A 205 11.47 5.79 -6.62
N GLN A 206 11.57 6.37 -7.83
CA GLN A 206 10.67 7.44 -8.28
C GLN A 206 9.19 7.03 -8.32
N LYS A 207 8.89 5.75 -8.58
CA LYS A 207 7.51 5.25 -8.55
C LYS A 207 7.02 5.14 -7.10
N ALA A 208 7.84 4.57 -6.21
CA ALA A 208 7.51 4.49 -4.78
C ALA A 208 7.26 5.89 -4.18
N LEU A 209 8.13 6.87 -4.49
CA LEU A 209 7.97 8.25 -4.03
C LEU A 209 6.68 8.89 -4.57
N ARG A 210 6.34 8.67 -5.85
CA ARG A 210 5.06 9.13 -6.41
C ARG A 210 3.86 8.49 -5.72
N ASN A 211 3.92 7.19 -5.41
CA ASN A 211 2.86 6.49 -4.70
C ASN A 211 2.70 7.02 -3.27
N LEU A 212 3.80 7.21 -2.53
CA LEU A 212 3.77 7.78 -1.18
C LEU A 212 3.21 9.22 -1.17
N LYS A 213 3.59 10.05 -2.15
CA LYS A 213 3.05 11.40 -2.30
C LYS A 213 1.56 11.38 -2.60
N ARG A 214 1.10 10.46 -3.47
CA ARG A 214 -0.33 10.29 -3.80
C ARG A 214 -1.15 9.85 -2.59
N LEU A 215 -0.61 8.97 -1.76
CA LEU A 215 -1.24 8.48 -0.52
C LEU A 215 -1.27 9.52 0.61
N GLY A 216 -0.73 10.73 0.40
CA GLY A 216 -0.67 11.75 1.43
C GLY A 216 0.18 11.35 2.64
N CYS A 217 1.12 10.42 2.46
CA CYS A 217 2.04 10.04 3.52
C CYS A 217 2.89 11.26 3.91
N GLY A 218 2.90 11.60 5.19
CA GLY A 218 3.68 12.72 5.73
C GLY A 218 5.20 12.56 5.52
N PRO A 219 6.05 13.46 6.05
CA PRO A 219 7.50 13.41 5.84
C PRO A 219 8.20 12.22 6.53
N TRP A 220 7.53 11.54 7.46
CA TRP A 220 8.12 10.48 8.30
C TRP A 220 8.71 9.28 7.54
N PRO A 221 8.06 8.70 6.51
CA PRO A 221 8.63 7.58 5.77
C PRO A 221 9.91 7.97 5.01
N TYR A 222 10.03 9.24 4.60
CA TYR A 222 11.24 9.75 3.94
C TYR A 222 12.40 9.83 4.92
N TRP A 223 12.16 10.36 6.13
CA TRP A 223 13.16 10.36 7.21
C TRP A 223 13.56 8.96 7.63
N ALA A 224 12.60 8.05 7.80
CA ALA A 224 12.88 6.66 8.11
C ALA A 224 13.74 6.00 7.03
N SER A 225 13.40 6.20 5.76
CA SER A 225 14.18 5.68 4.62
C SER A 225 15.59 6.26 4.56
N LEU A 226 15.75 7.56 4.85
CA LEU A 226 17.06 8.22 4.87
C LEU A 226 17.94 7.71 6.01
N ILE A 227 17.41 7.63 7.23
CA ILE A 227 18.11 7.07 8.41
C ILE A 227 18.52 5.63 8.12
N TYR A 228 17.61 4.86 7.52
CA TYR A 228 17.87 3.49 7.15
C TYR A 228 18.98 3.37 6.09
N LEU A 229 18.92 4.15 5.01
CA LEU A 229 19.95 4.19 3.97
C LEU A 229 21.30 4.56 4.55
N LEU A 230 21.34 5.57 5.44
CA LEU A 230 22.56 6.01 6.10
C LEU A 230 23.14 4.90 6.98
N GLY A 231 22.28 4.16 7.68
CA GLY A 231 22.63 2.93 8.39
C GLY A 231 23.24 1.87 7.46
N VAL A 232 22.57 1.55 6.34
CA VAL A 232 23.06 0.56 5.36
C VAL A 232 24.40 0.98 4.75
N VAL A 233 24.57 2.26 4.40
CA VAL A 233 25.82 2.78 3.84
C VAL A 233 26.94 2.69 4.87
N ALA A 234 26.73 3.20 6.09
CA ALA A 234 27.73 3.10 7.16
C ALA A 234 28.12 1.64 7.42
N PHE A 235 27.14 0.74 7.39
CA PHE A 235 27.32 -0.69 7.61
C PHE A 235 28.04 -1.41 6.46
N THR A 236 27.83 -0.96 5.22
CA THR A 236 28.51 -1.45 4.01
C THR A 236 29.96 -0.98 3.99
N VAL A 237 30.22 0.29 4.35
CA VAL A 237 31.58 0.82 4.51
C VAL A 237 32.34 0.03 5.58
N GLY A 238 31.70 -0.27 6.73
CA GLY A 238 32.28 -1.16 7.75
C GLY A 238 32.58 -2.57 7.21
N LEU A 239 31.71 -3.13 6.36
CA LEU A 239 31.94 -4.43 5.71
C LEU A 239 33.19 -4.37 4.82
N VAL A 240 33.26 -3.38 3.92
CA VAL A 240 34.38 -3.23 3.00
C VAL A 240 35.68 -3.05 3.79
N ALA A 241 35.68 -2.25 4.85
CA ALA A 241 36.84 -2.08 5.72
C ALA A 241 37.30 -3.41 6.36
N GLU A 242 36.38 -4.25 6.83
CA GLU A 242 36.70 -5.55 7.43
C GLU A 242 37.18 -6.61 6.41
N PHE A 243 36.64 -6.61 5.19
CA PHE A 243 37.06 -7.56 4.16
C PHE A 243 38.37 -7.14 3.51
N CYS A 244 38.59 -5.84 3.40
CA CYS A 244 39.85 -5.29 2.96
C CYS A 244 40.88 -5.26 4.09
N THR A 245 41.16 -6.42 4.68
CA THR A 245 42.36 -6.67 5.52
C THR A 245 43.68 -6.41 4.79
N PHE A 246 43.63 -6.19 3.48
CA PHE A 246 44.74 -5.74 2.65
C PHE A 246 44.98 -4.23 2.67
N LEU A 247 44.11 -3.43 3.33
CA LEU A 247 44.40 -2.02 3.49
C LEU A 247 45.54 -1.84 4.51
N PRO A 248 46.56 -1.02 4.16
CA PRO A 248 47.69 -0.77 5.05
C PRO A 248 47.22 -0.22 6.39
N HIS A 249 47.97 -0.53 7.44
CA HIS A 249 47.68 -0.21 8.86
C HIS A 249 47.33 1.29 9.09
N ASP A 250 47.79 2.17 8.21
CA ASP A 250 47.51 3.61 8.20
C ASP A 250 46.02 3.97 8.00
N VAL A 251 45.22 3.10 7.38
CA VAL A 251 43.81 3.45 7.12
C VAL A 251 42.94 3.29 8.36
N MET A 252 43.35 2.45 9.31
CA MET A 252 42.71 2.41 10.64
C MET A 252 42.85 3.75 11.37
N GLU A 253 44.01 4.41 11.29
CA GLU A 253 44.20 5.76 11.82
C GLU A 253 43.28 6.78 11.15
N TRP A 254 43.08 6.67 9.83
CA TRP A 254 42.15 7.53 9.10
C TRP A 254 40.70 7.38 9.57
N THR A 255 40.21 6.15 9.74
CA THR A 255 38.85 5.92 10.29
C THR A 255 38.69 6.48 11.70
N LEU A 256 39.68 6.30 12.58
CA LEU A 256 39.68 6.89 13.93
C LEU A 256 39.68 8.41 13.88
N LEU A 257 40.49 9.02 13.01
CA LEU A 257 40.52 10.47 12.80
C LEU A 257 39.18 11.00 12.31
N THR A 258 38.56 10.31 11.35
CA THR A 258 37.29 10.73 10.74
C THR A 258 36.13 10.62 11.74
N LEU A 259 36.04 9.53 12.50
CA LEU A 259 35.07 9.36 13.59
C LEU A 259 35.28 10.40 14.69
N SER A 260 36.53 10.68 15.08
CA SER A 260 36.83 11.68 16.13
C SER A 260 36.45 13.11 15.73
N ARG A 261 36.48 13.41 14.42
CA ARG A 261 36.06 14.71 13.87
C ARG A 261 34.55 14.80 13.76
N PHE A 262 33.89 13.72 13.34
CA PHE A 262 32.44 13.65 13.29
C PHE A 262 31.80 13.83 14.68
N PHE A 263 32.31 13.12 15.70
CA PHE A 263 31.84 13.28 17.08
C PHE A 263 32.16 14.63 17.72
N ARG A 264 33.14 15.38 17.21
CA ARG A 264 33.43 16.75 17.65
C ARG A 264 32.54 17.80 16.98
N ALA A 265 31.93 17.47 15.84
CA ALA A 265 31.08 18.37 15.07
C ALA A 265 29.59 18.25 15.44
N LEU A 266 29.22 17.18 16.15
CA LEU A 266 27.91 16.92 16.76
C LEU A 266 27.87 17.49 18.18
#